data_AF-A0A2V8EJW4-F1
#
_entry.id   AF-A0A2V8EJW4-F1
#
_cell.length_a   1.000
_cell.length_b   1.000
_cell.length_c   1.000
_cell.angle_alpha   90.00
_cell.angle_beta   90.00
_cell.angle_gamma   90.00
#
_symmetry.space_group_name_H-M   'P 1'
#
loop_
_entity.id
_entity.type
_entity.pdbx_description
1 polymer ?
#
loop_
_entity_poly.entity_id
_entity_poly.type
_entity_poly.pdbx_seq_one_letter_code
_entity_poly.pdbx_strand_id
1 'polypeptide(L)'
;MPVVVENDVNLAILGERWRGAARGHDTCAFISVGTGIGAGVVVNGHLYHGRRFMAGEIALMCMGPQYAETDFGARGCLETLAGLKAIAARWSPLNRVHVDGWVRALFDAARAGDEPALRVVDDTATFIGIATANLSIVLDPSLIVLGGALFAQAPELADDIRRIVSRIVPTPSAIVLSELDKEAPLWGALLVATMEARQRLRQQLREDPVGD
;
A
#
# COMPACT_ATOMS: atom_id res chain seq x y z
N MET A 1 13.99 26.93 6.19
CA MET A 1 14.24 25.48 6.00
C MET A 1 13.55 25.02 4.72
N PRO A 2 14.13 24.07 3.97
CA PRO A 2 13.44 23.46 2.84
C PRO A 2 12.19 22.70 3.28
N VAL A 3 11.20 22.65 2.41
CA VAL A 3 9.99 21.85 2.58
C VAL A 3 9.87 20.95 1.36
N VAL A 4 9.70 19.65 1.59
CA VAL A 4 9.45 18.64 0.56
C VAL A 4 8.11 18.00 0.87
N VAL A 5 7.26 17.87 -0.15
CA VAL A 5 5.96 17.22 -0.06
C VAL A 5 6.02 15.95 -0.88
N GLU A 6 5.56 14.85 -0.31
CA GLU A 6 5.50 13.54 -0.94
C GLU A 6 4.25 12.80 -0.48
N ASN A 7 3.76 11.88 -1.30
CA ASN A 7 2.64 11.01 -0.98
C ASN A 7 3.00 10.06 0.18
N ASP A 8 2.03 9.76 1.04
CA ASP A 8 2.23 8.95 2.25
C ASP A 8 2.63 7.50 1.96
N VAL A 9 2.09 6.86 0.92
CA VAL A 9 2.49 5.49 0.51
C VAL A 9 3.86 5.46 -0.15
N ASN A 10 4.25 6.54 -0.84
CA ASN A 10 5.61 6.72 -1.33
C ASN A 10 6.61 6.85 -0.18
N LEU A 11 6.26 7.64 0.84
CA LEU A 11 7.07 7.72 2.06
C LEU A 11 7.10 6.37 2.79
N ALA A 12 6.01 5.61 2.83
CA ALA A 12 5.97 4.30 3.46
C ALA A 12 6.98 3.33 2.83
N ILE A 13 7.01 3.19 1.50
CA ILE A 13 7.98 2.28 0.85
C ILE A 13 9.43 2.76 1.04
N LEU A 14 9.66 4.08 1.08
CA LEU A 14 10.98 4.63 1.39
C LEU A 14 11.40 4.33 2.84
N GLY A 15 10.47 4.41 3.79
CA GLY A 15 10.68 4.02 5.18
C GLY A 15 11.02 2.54 5.30
N GLU A 16 10.23 1.67 4.68
CA GLU A 16 10.44 0.21 4.66
C GLU A 16 11.78 -0.16 4.01
N ARG A 17 12.21 0.53 2.95
CA ARG A 17 13.54 0.32 2.36
C ARG A 17 14.69 0.77 3.25
N TRP A 18 14.46 1.79 4.09
CA TRP A 18 15.51 2.32 4.95
C TRP A 18 15.64 1.55 6.25
N ARG A 19 14.52 1.24 6.91
CA ARG A 19 14.48 0.71 8.29
C ARG A 19 13.59 -0.51 8.48
N GLY A 20 12.87 -0.97 7.45
CA GLY A 20 11.89 -2.04 7.57
C GLY A 20 12.15 -3.25 6.68
N ALA A 21 11.06 -3.85 6.20
CA ALA A 21 11.00 -5.12 5.51
C ALA A 21 11.58 -5.07 4.09
N ALA A 22 11.65 -3.89 3.46
CA ALA A 22 12.15 -3.72 2.09
C ALA A 22 13.66 -3.41 2.01
N ARG A 23 14.41 -3.56 3.10
CA ARG A 23 15.87 -3.37 3.10
C ARG A 23 16.55 -4.35 2.14
N GLY A 24 17.44 -3.84 1.29
CA GLY A 24 18.17 -4.64 0.30
C GLY A 24 17.38 -5.00 -0.96
N HIS A 25 16.13 -4.51 -1.09
CA HIS A 25 15.32 -4.67 -2.29
C HIS A 25 15.37 -3.40 -3.14
N ASP A 26 15.80 -3.52 -4.39
CA ASP A 26 15.94 -2.39 -5.32
C ASP A 26 14.71 -2.17 -6.19
N THR A 27 13.97 -3.23 -6.51
CA THR A 27 12.64 -3.13 -7.10
C THR A 27 11.64 -3.79 -6.16
N CYS A 28 10.78 -2.97 -5.56
CA CYS A 28 9.80 -3.39 -4.55
C CYS A 28 8.61 -2.42 -4.52
N ALA A 29 7.50 -2.87 -3.96
CA ALA A 29 6.30 -2.05 -3.79
C ALA A 29 5.76 -2.13 -2.36
N PHE A 30 5.06 -1.10 -1.93
CA PHE A 30 4.24 -1.08 -0.72
C PHE A 30 2.79 -0.93 -1.15
N ILE A 31 1.88 -1.76 -0.66
CA ILE A 31 0.43 -1.59 -0.82
C ILE A 31 -0.15 -1.20 0.54
N SER A 32 -0.78 -0.02 0.58
CA SER A 32 -1.48 0.48 1.76
C SER A 32 -2.98 0.26 1.62
N VAL A 33 -3.61 -0.29 2.67
CA VAL A 33 -5.07 -0.38 2.77
C VAL A 33 -5.53 0.23 4.10
N GLY A 34 -6.23 1.36 4.00
CA GLY A 34 -6.73 2.12 5.14
C GLY A 34 -7.94 2.97 4.75
N THR A 35 -7.87 4.28 5.02
CA THR A 35 -8.91 5.22 4.57
C THR A 35 -9.09 5.23 3.06
N GLY A 36 -8.00 4.95 2.33
CA GLY A 36 -7.97 4.66 0.90
C GLY A 36 -7.08 3.46 0.58
N ILE A 37 -6.89 3.19 -0.71
CA ILE A 37 -5.97 2.16 -1.22
C ILE A 37 -4.94 2.81 -2.13
N GLY A 38 -3.66 2.51 -1.93
CA GLY A 38 -2.60 3.06 -2.79
C GLY A 38 -1.36 2.20 -2.74
N ALA A 39 -0.45 2.44 -3.69
CA ALA A 39 0.85 1.79 -3.70
C ALA A 39 2.01 2.76 -3.88
N GLY A 40 3.06 2.58 -3.10
CA GLY A 40 4.37 3.20 -3.32
C GLY A 40 5.26 2.23 -4.10
N VAL A 41 5.95 2.71 -5.13
CA VAL A 41 6.75 1.84 -6.01
C VAL A 41 8.19 2.33 -6.07
N VAL A 42 9.13 1.41 -5.89
CA VAL A 42 10.56 1.64 -6.10
C VAL A 42 11.04 0.75 -7.23
N VAL A 43 11.79 1.32 -8.17
CA VAL A 43 12.41 0.63 -9.30
C VAL A 43 13.88 1.01 -9.36
N ASN A 44 14.78 0.02 -9.43
CA ASN A 44 16.23 0.22 -9.48
C ASN A 44 16.75 1.14 -8.36
N GLY A 45 16.18 0.99 -7.17
CA GLY A 45 16.56 1.74 -5.98
C GLY A 45 15.99 3.16 -5.89
N HIS A 46 15.18 3.59 -6.86
CA HIS A 46 14.59 4.92 -6.90
C HIS A 46 13.07 4.87 -6.79
N LEU A 47 12.50 5.82 -6.04
CA LEU A 47 11.05 6.00 -6.00
C LEU A 47 10.55 6.32 -7.42
N TYR A 48 9.51 5.62 -7.86
CA TYR A 48 8.96 5.73 -9.20
C TYR A 48 7.61 6.45 -9.16
N HIS A 49 7.59 7.73 -9.53
CA HIS A 49 6.37 8.53 -9.61
C HIS A 49 5.58 8.32 -10.92
N GLY A 50 6.21 7.76 -11.94
CA GLY A 50 5.71 7.78 -13.30
C GLY A 50 5.66 9.19 -13.90
N ARG A 51 5.15 9.33 -15.12
CA ARG A 51 5.22 10.59 -15.87
C ARG A 51 4.36 11.72 -15.30
N ARG A 52 3.25 11.36 -14.65
CA ARG A 52 2.24 12.32 -14.14
C ARG A 52 2.03 12.19 -12.63
N PHE A 53 2.95 11.58 -11.90
CA PHE A 53 2.78 11.30 -10.46
C PHE A 53 1.58 10.38 -10.17
N MET A 54 1.28 9.46 -11.09
CA MET A 54 0.15 8.52 -11.01
C MET A 54 0.59 7.06 -10.87
N ALA A 55 1.90 6.80 -10.81
CA ALA A 55 2.37 5.44 -10.58
C ALA A 55 1.94 4.99 -9.18
N GLY A 56 1.35 3.79 -9.10
CA GLY A 56 0.88 3.25 -7.82
C GLY A 56 -0.53 3.67 -7.40
N GLU A 57 -1.27 4.39 -8.26
CA GLU A 57 -2.72 4.69 -8.08
C GLU A 57 -3.59 3.44 -8.33
N ILE A 58 -3.29 2.35 -7.61
CA ILE A 58 -3.91 1.03 -7.78
C ILE A 58 -5.39 1.03 -7.37
N ALA A 59 -5.83 2.00 -6.56
CA ALA A 59 -7.24 2.22 -6.24
C ALA A 59 -8.12 2.38 -7.49
N LEU A 60 -7.55 2.87 -8.59
CA LEU A 60 -8.24 3.07 -9.87
C LEU A 60 -8.35 1.79 -10.72
N MET A 61 -7.68 0.69 -10.34
CA MET A 61 -7.71 -0.56 -11.11
C MET A 61 -9.15 -1.07 -11.29
N CYS A 62 -9.57 -1.27 -12.53
CA CYS A 62 -10.85 -1.91 -12.84
C CYS A 62 -10.78 -3.40 -12.53
N MET A 63 -11.62 -3.86 -11.61
CA MET A 63 -11.53 -5.21 -11.03
C MET A 63 -12.34 -6.28 -11.79
N GLY A 64 -12.85 -5.96 -12.98
CA GLY A 64 -13.61 -6.88 -13.82
C GLY A 64 -14.47 -6.18 -14.88
N PRO A 65 -14.85 -6.89 -15.97
CA PRO A 65 -15.66 -6.31 -17.05
C PRO A 65 -16.99 -5.71 -16.58
N GLN A 66 -17.60 -6.28 -15.54
CA GLN A 66 -18.85 -5.79 -14.96
C GLN A 66 -18.74 -4.37 -14.36
N TYR A 67 -17.53 -3.88 -14.14
CA TYR A 67 -17.27 -2.55 -13.58
C TYR A 67 -16.89 -1.51 -14.64
N ALA A 68 -16.74 -1.90 -15.92
CA ALA A 68 -16.19 -1.02 -16.96
C ALA A 68 -17.05 0.23 -17.25
N GLU A 69 -18.36 0.13 -17.08
CA GLU A 69 -19.33 1.22 -17.34
C GLU A 69 -19.70 2.01 -16.07
N THR A 70 -19.09 1.69 -14.93
CA THR A 70 -19.41 2.35 -13.65
C THR A 70 -18.47 3.53 -13.41
N ASP A 71 -19.04 4.70 -13.09
CA ASP A 71 -18.28 5.84 -12.61
C ASP A 71 -18.01 5.71 -11.10
N PHE A 72 -16.77 5.38 -10.75
CA PHE A 72 -16.31 5.29 -9.36
C PHE A 72 -15.78 6.62 -8.80
N GLY A 73 -15.77 7.68 -9.61
CA GLY A 73 -15.19 8.98 -9.27
C GLY A 73 -13.72 8.88 -8.85
N ALA A 74 -13.29 9.81 -8.00
CA ALA A 74 -11.89 9.93 -7.59
C ALA A 74 -11.36 8.79 -6.71
N ARG A 75 -12.24 7.95 -6.13
CA ARG A 75 -11.81 6.79 -5.31
C ARG A 75 -11.37 5.62 -6.18
N GLY A 76 -11.95 5.48 -7.38
CA GLY A 76 -11.66 4.34 -8.24
C GLY A 76 -12.36 3.04 -7.83
N CYS A 77 -12.26 2.05 -8.73
CA CYS A 77 -12.97 0.79 -8.64
C CYS A 77 -12.50 -0.06 -7.45
N LEU A 78 -11.18 -0.31 -7.33
CA LEU A 78 -10.63 -1.13 -6.25
C LEU A 78 -10.92 -0.55 -4.87
N GLU A 79 -10.73 0.75 -4.64
CA GLU A 79 -11.01 1.36 -3.33
C GLU A 79 -12.50 1.29 -2.98
N THR A 80 -13.38 1.48 -3.96
CA THR A 80 -14.83 1.41 -3.75
C THR A 80 -15.29 0.00 -3.40
N LEU A 81 -14.56 -1.04 -3.80
CA LEU A 81 -14.88 -2.44 -3.52
C LEU A 81 -14.20 -2.95 -2.23
N ALA A 82 -12.95 -2.59 -2.00
CA ALA A 82 -12.08 -3.18 -0.97
C ALA A 82 -11.56 -2.18 0.08
N GLY A 83 -11.87 -0.89 -0.03
CA GLY A 83 -11.48 0.10 0.98
C GLY A 83 -12.25 -0.10 2.30
N LEU A 84 -11.71 0.38 3.42
CA LEU A 84 -12.29 0.18 4.75
C LEU A 84 -13.77 0.64 4.84
N LYS A 85 -14.13 1.72 4.15
CA LYS A 85 -15.53 2.19 4.09
C LYS A 85 -16.46 1.19 3.38
N ALA A 86 -15.99 0.57 2.30
CA ALA A 86 -16.74 -0.42 1.54
C ALA A 86 -16.90 -1.73 2.34
N ILE A 87 -15.83 -2.16 3.01
CA ILE A 87 -15.85 -3.33 3.89
C ILE A 87 -16.86 -3.11 5.03
N ALA A 88 -16.79 -1.96 5.72
CA ALA A 88 -17.70 -1.65 6.81
C ALA A 88 -19.17 -1.62 6.35
N ALA A 89 -19.45 -1.03 5.20
CA ALA A 89 -20.79 -0.97 4.62
C ALA A 89 -21.37 -2.35 4.28
N ARG A 90 -20.52 -3.29 3.81
CA ARG A 90 -20.93 -4.66 3.48
C ARG A 90 -21.17 -5.54 4.70
N TRP A 91 -20.44 -5.34 5.80
CA TRP A 91 -20.60 -6.16 7.00
C TRP A 91 -21.67 -5.62 7.98
N SER A 92 -21.74 -4.30 8.18
CA SER A 92 -22.70 -3.70 9.13
C SER A 92 -23.21 -2.34 8.63
N PRO A 93 -24.35 -2.29 7.90
CA PRO A 93 -24.94 -1.04 7.40
C PRO A 93 -25.38 -0.08 8.52
N LEU A 94 -25.52 -0.58 9.76
CA LEU A 94 -25.78 0.22 10.97
C LEU A 94 -24.49 0.83 11.52
N ASN A 95 -23.81 1.67 10.73
CA ASN A 95 -22.92 2.75 11.13
C ASN A 95 -22.06 2.62 12.42
N ARG A 96 -21.50 1.44 12.74
CA ARG A 96 -20.49 1.26 13.80
C ARG A 96 -19.08 1.67 13.36
N VAL A 97 -18.99 2.61 12.42
CA VAL A 97 -17.73 3.12 11.83
C VAL A 97 -16.91 3.97 12.83
N HIS A 98 -17.36 4.10 14.08
CA HIS A 98 -16.71 4.89 15.12
C HIS A 98 -16.06 4.08 16.25
N VAL A 99 -15.97 2.75 16.14
CA VAL A 99 -15.32 1.94 17.16
C VAL A 99 -13.99 1.43 16.62
N ASP A 100 -12.88 1.90 17.21
CA ASP A 100 -11.58 1.25 17.05
C ASP A 100 -11.75 -0.26 17.23
N GLY A 101 -11.19 -1.05 16.30
CA GLY A 101 -11.27 -2.52 16.37
C GLY A 101 -12.43 -3.17 15.62
N TRP A 102 -13.29 -2.44 14.89
CA TRP A 102 -14.35 -3.10 14.09
C TRP A 102 -13.79 -4.04 13.01
N VAL A 103 -12.61 -3.74 12.45
CA VAL A 103 -11.93 -4.65 11.51
C VAL A 103 -11.60 -5.95 12.24
N ARG A 104 -11.01 -5.86 13.44
CA ARG A 104 -10.74 -7.06 14.23
C ARG A 104 -12.02 -7.83 14.57
N ALA A 105 -13.10 -7.14 14.92
CA ALA A 105 -14.40 -7.77 15.18
C ALA A 105 -14.99 -8.49 13.95
N LEU A 106 -14.82 -7.93 12.75
CA LEU A 106 -15.19 -8.60 11.49
C LEU A 106 -14.43 -9.92 11.33
N PHE A 107 -13.12 -9.90 11.51
CA PHE A 107 -12.28 -11.08 11.37
C PHE A 107 -12.52 -12.11 12.50
N ASP A 108 -12.83 -11.66 13.72
CA ASP A 108 -13.26 -12.52 14.82
C ASP A 108 -14.59 -13.23 14.50
N ALA A 109 -15.57 -12.50 13.94
CA ALA A 109 -16.84 -13.07 13.51
C ALA A 109 -16.64 -14.11 12.38
N ALA A 110 -15.80 -13.79 11.40
CA ALA A 110 -15.45 -14.72 10.33
C ALA A 110 -14.82 -16.01 10.88
N ARG A 111 -13.88 -15.90 11.84
CA ARG A 111 -13.29 -17.06 12.55
C ARG A 111 -14.32 -17.88 13.32
N ALA A 112 -15.35 -17.23 13.86
CA ALA A 112 -16.45 -17.89 14.56
C ALA A 112 -17.44 -18.59 13.61
N GLY A 113 -17.24 -18.48 12.29
CA GLY A 113 -18.08 -19.11 11.28
C GLY A 113 -19.26 -18.27 10.80
N ASP A 114 -19.32 -16.97 11.14
CA ASP A 114 -20.35 -16.06 10.64
C ASP A 114 -20.25 -15.93 9.11
N GLU A 115 -21.23 -16.48 8.37
CA GLU A 115 -21.17 -16.53 6.91
C GLU A 115 -21.17 -15.15 6.24
N PRO A 116 -21.95 -14.14 6.70
CA PRO A 116 -21.80 -12.77 6.22
C PRO A 116 -20.38 -12.22 6.39
N ALA A 117 -19.77 -12.38 7.56
CA ALA A 117 -18.41 -11.92 7.84
C ALA A 117 -17.38 -12.62 6.94
N LEU A 118 -17.49 -13.95 6.81
CA LEU A 118 -16.64 -14.75 5.92
C LEU A 118 -16.66 -14.23 4.49
N ARG A 119 -17.86 -13.99 3.92
CA ARG A 119 -17.99 -13.45 2.55
C ARG A 119 -17.30 -12.09 2.40
N VAL A 120 -17.46 -11.20 3.37
CA VAL A 120 -16.83 -9.87 3.31
C VAL A 120 -15.30 -9.99 3.35
N VAL A 121 -14.76 -10.87 4.19
CA VAL A 121 -13.31 -11.13 4.27
C VAL A 121 -12.81 -11.74 2.96
N ASP A 122 -13.48 -12.77 2.44
CA ASP A 122 -13.11 -13.46 1.20
C ASP A 122 -13.12 -12.52 -0.02
N ASP A 123 -14.16 -11.71 -0.18
CA ASP A 123 -14.24 -10.72 -1.25
C ASP A 123 -13.10 -9.70 -1.14
N THR A 124 -12.82 -9.24 0.08
CA THR A 124 -11.75 -8.25 0.34
C THR A 124 -10.39 -8.83 0.01
N ALA A 125 -10.10 -10.06 0.46
CA ALA A 125 -8.90 -10.78 0.10
C ALA A 125 -8.79 -10.94 -1.42
N THR A 126 -9.89 -11.29 -2.10
CA THR A 126 -9.96 -11.49 -3.54
C THR A 126 -9.59 -10.23 -4.31
N PHE A 127 -10.20 -9.09 -3.99
CA PHE A 127 -9.90 -7.83 -4.69
C PHE A 127 -8.46 -7.37 -4.46
N ILE A 128 -7.98 -7.39 -3.21
CA ILE A 128 -6.60 -6.99 -2.90
C ILE A 128 -5.60 -7.98 -3.50
N GLY A 129 -5.90 -9.27 -3.48
CA GLY A 129 -5.09 -10.34 -4.08
C GLY A 129 -4.95 -10.20 -5.58
N ILE A 130 -6.03 -9.90 -6.30
CA ILE A 130 -5.99 -9.62 -7.75
C ILE A 130 -5.16 -8.36 -8.02
N ALA A 131 -5.36 -7.28 -7.26
CA ALA A 131 -4.57 -6.05 -7.43
C ALA A 131 -3.07 -6.29 -7.18
N THR A 132 -2.74 -7.08 -6.15
CA THR A 132 -1.36 -7.47 -5.81
C THR A 132 -0.75 -8.33 -6.92
N ALA A 133 -1.51 -9.27 -7.48
CA ALA A 133 -1.07 -10.09 -8.60
C ALA A 133 -0.81 -9.23 -9.85
N ASN A 134 -1.72 -8.32 -10.18
CA ASN A 134 -1.55 -7.39 -11.30
C ASN A 134 -0.29 -6.54 -11.13
N LEU A 135 -0.04 -6.03 -9.91
CA LEU A 135 1.17 -5.27 -9.61
C LEU A 135 2.43 -6.13 -9.76
N SER A 136 2.39 -7.38 -9.28
CA SER A 136 3.48 -8.34 -9.47
C SER A 136 3.77 -8.63 -10.94
N ILE A 137 2.73 -8.75 -11.78
CA ILE A 137 2.89 -9.04 -13.22
C ILE A 137 3.49 -7.85 -13.96
N VAL A 138 3.04 -6.63 -13.64
CA VAL A 138 3.45 -5.41 -14.36
C VAL A 138 4.85 -4.96 -13.94
N LEU A 139 5.18 -5.07 -12.66
CA LEU A 139 6.44 -4.53 -12.12
C LEU A 139 7.53 -5.58 -11.91
N ASP A 140 7.17 -6.86 -11.80
CA ASP A 140 8.06 -7.95 -11.39
C ASP A 140 8.98 -7.57 -10.19
N PRO A 141 8.41 -7.11 -9.06
CA PRO A 141 9.20 -6.68 -7.92
C PRO A 141 9.75 -7.89 -7.14
N SER A 142 10.91 -7.71 -6.54
CA SER A 142 11.47 -8.73 -5.63
C SER A 142 10.64 -8.89 -4.33
N LEU A 143 9.90 -7.85 -3.94
CA LEU A 143 9.11 -7.79 -2.71
C LEU A 143 7.90 -6.86 -2.85
N ILE A 144 6.76 -7.28 -2.31
CA ILE A 144 5.60 -6.45 -2.05
C ILE A 144 5.33 -6.45 -0.54
N VAL A 145 5.32 -5.26 0.06
CA VAL A 145 5.03 -5.04 1.48
C VAL A 145 3.56 -4.62 1.61
N LEU A 146 2.81 -5.28 2.49
CA LEU A 146 1.42 -4.97 2.80
C LEU A 146 1.34 -4.19 4.12
N GLY A 147 0.69 -3.03 4.12
CA GLY A 147 0.55 -2.20 5.31
C GLY A 147 -0.70 -1.34 5.33
N GLY A 148 -0.84 -0.53 6.37
CA GLY A 148 -2.04 0.27 6.61
C GLY A 148 -3.01 -0.38 7.59
N ALA A 149 -4.05 0.37 7.94
CA ALA A 149 -4.94 0.08 9.07
C ALA A 149 -5.68 -1.26 8.97
N LEU A 150 -5.90 -1.80 7.76
CA LEU A 150 -6.48 -3.14 7.56
C LEU A 150 -5.51 -4.22 8.06
N PHE A 151 -4.27 -4.22 7.58
CA PHE A 151 -3.27 -5.23 7.91
C PHE A 151 -2.75 -5.13 9.35
N ALA A 152 -2.77 -3.93 9.94
CA ALA A 152 -2.47 -3.75 11.37
C ALA A 152 -3.48 -4.48 12.28
N GLN A 153 -4.74 -4.61 11.85
CA GLN A 153 -5.80 -5.24 12.64
C GLN A 153 -6.06 -6.70 12.25
N ALA A 154 -5.80 -7.05 10.98
CA ALA A 154 -6.04 -8.36 10.39
C ALA A 154 -4.81 -8.84 9.57
N PRO A 155 -3.66 -9.08 10.22
CA PRO A 155 -2.43 -9.55 9.56
C PRO A 155 -2.63 -10.89 8.82
N GLU A 156 -3.55 -11.74 9.29
CA GLU A 156 -3.92 -13.01 8.68
C GLU A 156 -4.42 -12.89 7.23
N LEU A 157 -4.96 -11.73 6.84
CA LEU A 157 -5.41 -11.48 5.46
C LEU A 157 -4.28 -11.63 4.44
N ALA A 158 -3.02 -11.43 4.86
CA ALA A 158 -1.86 -11.60 4.01
C ALA A 158 -1.73 -13.03 3.46
N ASP A 159 -2.15 -14.05 4.21
CA ASP A 159 -2.09 -15.44 3.76
C ASP A 159 -3.10 -15.73 2.66
N ASP A 160 -4.32 -15.18 2.77
CA ASP A 160 -5.32 -15.28 1.71
C ASP A 160 -4.89 -14.56 0.44
N ILE A 161 -4.29 -13.36 0.59
CA ILE A 161 -3.71 -12.62 -0.54
C ILE A 161 -2.61 -13.45 -1.22
N ARG A 162 -1.67 -14.03 -0.46
CA ARG A 162 -0.63 -14.91 -1.02
C ARG A 162 -1.23 -16.07 -1.80
N ARG A 163 -2.27 -16.72 -1.26
CA ARG A 163 -2.99 -17.84 -1.91
C ARG A 163 -3.67 -17.42 -3.20
N ILE A 164 -4.23 -16.22 -3.26
CA ILE A 164 -4.85 -15.69 -4.49
C ILE A 164 -3.78 -15.35 -5.52
N VAL A 165 -2.72 -14.67 -5.11
CA VAL A 165 -1.61 -14.29 -6.00
C VAL A 165 -0.95 -15.53 -6.60
N SER A 166 -0.70 -16.60 -5.81
CA SER A 166 -0.09 -17.83 -6.32
C SER A 166 -0.95 -18.60 -7.33
N ARG A 167 -2.26 -18.34 -7.39
CA ARG A 167 -3.14 -18.91 -8.41
C ARG A 167 -3.08 -18.14 -9.73
N ILE A 168 -2.68 -16.88 -9.70
CA ILE A 168 -2.65 -15.97 -10.84
C ILE A 168 -1.23 -15.89 -11.42
N VAL A 169 -0.22 -15.83 -10.55
CA VAL A 169 1.19 -15.66 -10.90
C VAL A 169 1.96 -16.95 -10.55
N PRO A 170 2.53 -17.67 -11.54
CA PRO A 170 3.25 -18.92 -11.28
C PRO A 170 4.46 -18.78 -10.36
N THR A 171 5.18 -17.66 -10.47
CA THR A 171 6.35 -17.33 -9.64
C THR A 171 6.12 -15.97 -9.00
N PRO A 172 5.33 -15.91 -7.90
CA PRO A 172 4.93 -14.63 -7.33
C PRO A 172 6.10 -13.96 -6.60
N SER A 173 6.08 -12.63 -6.59
CA SER A 173 6.93 -11.82 -5.71
C SER A 173 6.79 -12.27 -4.25
N ALA A 174 7.83 -12.08 -3.43
CA ALA A 174 7.68 -12.25 -1.99
C ALA A 174 6.65 -11.22 -1.48
N ILE A 175 5.71 -11.65 -0.62
CA ILE A 175 4.70 -10.78 -0.02
C ILE A 175 4.85 -10.83 1.49
N VAL A 176 5.09 -9.70 2.12
CA VAL A 176 5.32 -9.57 3.57
C VAL A 176 4.43 -8.48 4.16
N LEU A 177 4.27 -8.49 5.48
CA LEU A 177 3.65 -7.38 6.20
C LEU A 177 4.69 -6.29 6.47
N SER A 178 4.22 -5.05 6.58
CA SER A 178 5.01 -3.88 6.99
C SER A 178 5.71 -4.11 8.33
N GLU A 179 7.01 -3.85 8.41
CA GLU A 179 7.77 -3.94 9.67
C GLU A 179 7.60 -2.66 10.51
N LEU A 180 7.47 -1.50 9.86
CA LEU A 180 7.33 -0.20 10.53
C LEU A 180 5.87 0.20 10.79
N ASP A 181 4.92 -0.57 10.24
CA ASP A 181 3.47 -0.34 10.38
C ASP A 181 3.09 1.15 10.15
N LYS A 182 2.42 1.79 11.12
CA LYS A 182 2.01 3.19 11.05
C LYS A 182 3.15 4.21 11.01
N GLU A 183 4.37 3.80 11.36
CA GLU A 183 5.54 4.67 11.36
C GLU A 183 6.28 4.70 10.02
N ALA A 184 5.94 3.82 9.07
CA ALA A 184 6.61 3.74 7.77
C ALA A 184 6.69 5.10 7.04
N PRO A 185 5.59 5.89 6.93
CA PRO A 185 5.65 7.21 6.29
C PRO A 185 6.55 8.21 7.04
N LEU A 186 6.60 8.15 8.36
CA LEU A 186 7.46 9.02 9.17
C LEU A 186 8.95 8.74 8.90
N TRP A 187 9.33 7.46 8.87
CA TRP A 187 10.69 7.05 8.52
C TRP A 187 11.06 7.47 7.10
N GLY A 188 10.14 7.36 6.15
CA GLY A 188 10.31 7.88 4.79
C GLY A 188 10.52 9.40 4.76
N ALA A 189 9.72 10.15 5.51
CA ALA A 189 9.83 11.62 5.56
C ALA A 189 11.19 12.06 6.11
N LEU A 190 11.67 11.38 7.16
CA LEU A 190 13.00 11.62 7.73
C LEU A 190 14.13 11.32 6.73
N LEU A 191 14.00 10.23 5.95
CA LEU A 191 14.95 9.91 4.89
C LEU A 191 14.99 11.02 3.84
N VAL A 192 13.82 11.41 3.31
CA VAL A 192 13.69 12.44 2.27
C VAL A 192 14.25 13.78 2.76
N ALA A 193 13.91 14.20 3.98
CA ALA A 193 14.43 15.43 4.58
C ALA A 193 15.96 15.39 4.72
N THR A 194 16.53 14.25 5.12
CA THR A 194 17.97 14.08 5.26
C THR A 194 18.69 14.11 3.91
N MET A 195 18.11 13.49 2.88
CA MET A 195 18.64 13.49 1.52
C MET A 195 18.66 14.91 0.94
N GLU A 196 17.56 15.65 1.08
CA GLU A 196 17.45 17.04 0.63
C GLU A 196 18.46 17.96 1.33
N ALA A 197 18.57 17.85 2.65
CA ALA A 197 19.54 18.64 3.42
C ALA A 197 20.99 18.36 2.97
N ARG A 198 21.35 17.10 2.74
CA ARG A 198 22.68 16.71 2.24
C ARG A 198 22.92 17.20 0.82
N GLN A 199 21.93 17.13 -0.06
CA GLN A 199 22.05 17.60 -1.44
C GLN A 199 22.32 19.10 -1.48
N ARG A 200 21.60 19.90 -0.69
CA ARG A 200 21.83 21.34 -0.59
C ARG A 200 23.19 21.70 -0.03
N LEU A 201 23.61 21.03 1.04
CA LEU A 201 24.94 21.27 1.61
C LEU A 201 26.05 20.99 0.58
N ARG A 202 25.90 19.91 -0.21
CA ARG A 202 26.82 19.58 -1.31
C ARG A 202 26.80 20.63 -2.42
N GLN A 203 25.65 21.21 -2.73
CA GLN A 203 25.54 22.26 -3.73
C GLN A 203 26.24 23.54 -3.26
N GLN A 204 26.01 23.95 -2.02
CA GLN A 204 26.67 25.13 -1.42
C GLN A 204 28.19 24.98 -1.41
N LEU A 205 28.72 23.82 -0.99
CA LEU A 205 30.16 23.54 -0.99
C LEU A 205 30.81 23.50 -2.39
N ARG A 206 30.02 23.34 -3.45
CA ARG A 206 30.51 23.41 -4.85
C ARG A 206 30.45 24.84 -5.40
N GLU A 207 29.53 25.65 -4.91
CA GLU A 207 29.32 27.04 -5.32
C GLU A 207 30.26 28.01 -4.56
N ASP A 208 30.72 27.63 -3.36
CA ASP A 208 31.82 28.28 -2.63
C ASP A 208 33.13 27.47 -2.83
N PRO A 209 33.84 27.60 -3.97
CA PRO A 209 35.23 27.16 -3.99
C PRO A 209 35.96 28.03 -2.97
N VAL A 210 36.55 27.39 -1.96
CA VAL A 210 37.43 27.98 -0.95
C VAL A 210 38.17 29.18 -1.57
N GLY A 211 37.85 30.38 -1.10
CA GLY A 211 38.47 31.61 -1.58
C GLY A 211 39.99 31.53 -1.41
N ASP A 212 40.71 31.94 -2.46
CA ASP A 212 42.11 32.34 -2.41
C ASP A 212 42.29 33.56 -1.47
#